data_AF-A0A2L0EY21-F1
#
_entry.id   AF-A0A2L0EY21-F1
#
_cell.length_a   1.000
_cell.length_b   1.000
_cell.length_c   1.000
_cell.angle_alpha   90.00
_cell.angle_beta   90.00
_cell.angle_gamma   90.00
#
_symmetry.space_group_name_H-M   'P 1'
#
loop_
_entity.id
_entity.type
_entity.pdbx_description
1 polymer ?
#
loop_
_entity_poly.entity_id
_entity_poly.type
_entity_poly.pdbx_seq_one_letter_code
_entity_poly.pdbx_strand_id
1 'polypeptide(L)'
;MATTFAALIYRPAQIPDRALAQGFAVALGGWAVAAPRLFVAPLPGVPGFSAAFYASGEPAGAAGDELDHLAELFEDELSPPVAVLDAAAELGHPDAKVFALVFSEEVVHDDGWRVEASGYLRHFVREGEEGLEAGVQTPDRSDLLEIDVELPEGATEQEERDATDRAIRPHRGSTFLAAELGAPVLGALIAGLFAPERRIDVRLVEPGPASIEAEVRRLNRVLRREDGRGAPAAPPPAAGVAPPATYEAFARAYDWADPADPQDLYRELAIGAVEGTLRFLRDDELRAFSREPGWEAAAGRKLYPIARLSGSALGGAPAQRTTIALGADGEQLWIVRDGASAAPAGPTFGELLRYLSLGWSRRSDAEEDFIGALMLRARLRSLGG
;
A
#
# COMPACT_ATOMS: atom_id res chain seq x y z
N MET A 1 28.85 4.18 -8.61
CA MET A 1 27.55 4.65 -8.11
C MET A 1 27.49 4.21 -6.68
N ALA A 2 27.26 5.15 -5.77
CA ALA A 2 26.96 4.82 -4.39
C ALA A 2 25.56 4.20 -4.34
N THR A 3 25.37 3.27 -3.41
CA THR A 3 24.16 2.45 -3.32
C THR A 3 23.28 2.95 -2.18
N THR A 4 22.02 3.23 -2.48
CA THR A 4 20.98 3.52 -1.49
C THR A 4 19.80 2.58 -1.71
N PHE A 5 19.32 1.92 -0.66
CA PHE A 5 18.16 1.04 -0.73
C PHE A 5 17.47 0.88 0.62
N ALA A 6 16.20 0.46 0.58
CA ALA A 6 15.51 -0.16 1.70
C ALA A 6 15.05 -1.57 1.33
N ALA A 7 15.26 -2.52 2.23
CA ALA A 7 14.93 -3.92 2.00
C ALA A 7 14.26 -4.56 3.22
N LEU A 8 13.21 -5.37 2.97
CA LEU A 8 12.69 -6.33 3.94
C LEU A 8 13.29 -7.70 3.70
N ILE A 9 13.87 -8.33 4.71
CA ILE A 9 14.36 -9.71 4.68
C ILE A 9 13.36 -10.60 5.42
N TYR A 10 12.87 -11.65 4.75
CA TYR A 10 11.80 -12.48 5.25
C TYR A 10 11.92 -13.92 4.76
N ARG A 11 11.15 -14.83 5.36
CA ARG A 11 10.98 -16.20 4.87
C ARG A 11 9.71 -16.27 4.01
N PRO A 12 9.79 -16.64 2.72
CA PRO A 12 8.61 -16.75 1.85
C PRO A 12 7.55 -17.75 2.37
N ALA A 13 7.97 -18.74 3.16
CA ALA A 13 7.06 -19.71 3.79
C ALA A 13 6.20 -19.11 4.92
N GLN A 14 6.56 -17.92 5.43
CA GLN A 14 5.86 -17.21 6.50
C GLN A 14 5.25 -15.90 6.01
N ILE A 15 5.91 -15.21 5.08
CA ILE A 15 5.44 -13.98 4.47
C ILE A 15 5.17 -14.25 2.99
N PRO A 16 3.92 -14.58 2.59
CA PRO A 16 3.56 -14.74 1.19
C PRO A 16 3.60 -13.40 0.46
N ASP A 17 3.72 -13.41 -0.88
CA ASP A 17 3.75 -12.19 -1.72
C ASP A 17 2.57 -11.25 -1.45
N ARG A 18 1.41 -11.82 -1.14
CA ARG A 18 0.21 -11.07 -0.76
C ARG A 18 0.41 -10.25 0.51
N ALA A 19 1.10 -10.78 1.52
CA ALA A 19 1.41 -10.05 2.75
C ALA A 19 2.38 -8.89 2.48
N LEU A 20 3.38 -9.10 1.61
CA LEU A 20 4.28 -8.01 1.18
C LEU A 20 3.51 -6.91 0.46
N ALA A 21 2.72 -7.27 -0.55
CA ALA A 21 1.95 -6.32 -1.34
C ALA A 21 0.98 -5.51 -0.46
N GLN A 22 0.23 -6.18 0.42
CA GLN A 22 -0.72 -5.53 1.31
C GLN A 22 -0.02 -4.67 2.37
N GLY A 23 1.02 -5.19 3.01
CA GLY A 23 1.75 -4.46 4.06
C GLY A 23 2.41 -3.19 3.53
N PHE A 24 3.09 -3.25 2.38
CA PHE A 24 3.60 -2.04 1.73
C PHE A 24 2.50 -1.10 1.28
N ALA A 25 1.36 -1.60 0.79
CA ALA A 25 0.24 -0.75 0.42
C ALA A 25 -0.37 0.00 1.61
N VAL A 26 -0.36 -0.61 2.79
CA VAL A 26 -0.78 0.00 4.07
C VAL A 26 0.23 1.05 4.52
N ALA A 27 1.52 0.69 4.58
CA ALA A 27 2.58 1.61 5.03
C ALA A 27 2.74 2.83 4.14
N LEU A 28 2.64 2.66 2.82
CA LEU A 28 2.65 3.77 1.84
C LEU A 28 1.37 4.60 1.87
N GLY A 29 0.46 4.29 2.77
CA GLY A 29 -0.80 4.96 2.82
C GLY A 29 -0.64 6.48 2.91
N GLY A 30 0.06 6.97 3.93
CA GLY A 30 0.28 8.41 4.14
C GLY A 30 1.15 9.08 3.06
N TRP A 31 1.68 8.33 2.11
CA TRP A 31 2.79 8.74 1.26
C TRP A 31 2.35 9.03 -0.18
N ALA A 32 2.87 10.12 -0.73
CA ALA A 32 2.56 10.59 -2.09
C ALA A 32 3.37 9.84 -3.18
N VAL A 33 3.33 8.51 -3.21
CA VAL A 33 4.18 7.71 -4.13
C VAL A 33 3.42 7.27 -5.37
N ALA A 34 3.85 7.74 -6.54
CA ALA A 34 3.14 7.52 -7.80
C ALA A 34 3.22 6.07 -8.30
N ALA A 35 4.38 5.42 -8.18
CA ALA A 35 4.64 4.11 -8.78
C ALA A 35 5.54 3.22 -7.90
N PRO A 36 5.14 2.90 -6.66
CA PRO A 36 5.93 2.07 -5.76
C PRO A 36 6.16 0.68 -6.34
N ARG A 37 7.37 0.15 -6.18
CA ARG A 37 7.75 -1.18 -6.68
C ARG A 37 8.44 -1.99 -5.59
N LEU A 38 8.17 -3.30 -5.62
CA LEU A 38 8.89 -4.29 -4.84
C LEU A 38 9.62 -5.25 -5.77
N PHE A 39 10.94 -5.32 -5.61
CA PHE A 39 11.78 -6.30 -6.28
C PHE A 39 12.16 -7.38 -5.28
N VAL A 40 11.90 -8.64 -5.63
CA VAL A 40 12.19 -9.77 -4.75
C VAL A 40 13.31 -10.63 -5.31
N ALA A 41 14.27 -10.94 -4.45
CA ALA A 41 15.34 -11.89 -4.73
C ALA A 41 15.58 -12.82 -3.54
N PRO A 42 15.94 -14.10 -3.75
CA PRO A 42 16.54 -14.93 -2.72
C PRO A 42 17.82 -14.27 -2.17
N LEU A 43 18.10 -14.37 -0.87
CA LEU A 43 19.38 -13.90 -0.31
C LEU A 43 20.48 -14.96 -0.50
N PRO A 44 21.54 -14.69 -1.28
CA PRO A 44 22.69 -15.56 -1.34
C PRO A 44 23.34 -15.70 0.05
N GLY A 45 23.66 -16.92 0.46
CA GLY A 45 24.30 -17.17 1.76
C GLY A 45 23.37 -17.18 2.97
N VAL A 46 22.07 -16.89 2.80
CA VAL A 46 21.05 -16.98 3.86
C VAL A 46 19.92 -17.93 3.43
N PRO A 47 20.10 -19.25 3.58
CA PRO A 47 19.14 -20.24 3.07
C PRO A 47 17.72 -20.06 3.63
N GLY A 48 16.72 -20.08 2.73
CA GLY A 48 15.30 -19.95 3.09
C GLY A 48 14.81 -18.51 3.26
N PHE A 49 15.67 -17.52 3.06
CA PHE A 49 15.32 -16.10 3.12
C PHE A 49 15.30 -15.44 1.73
N SER A 50 14.46 -14.42 1.61
CA SER A 50 14.36 -13.52 0.48
C SER A 50 14.38 -12.07 0.95
N ALA A 51 14.77 -11.17 0.06
CA ALA A 51 14.71 -9.73 0.25
C ALA A 51 13.63 -9.16 -0.66
N ALA A 52 12.84 -8.22 -0.17
CA ALA A 52 11.98 -7.34 -0.95
C ALA A 52 12.57 -5.93 -0.89
N PHE A 53 13.11 -5.45 -2.00
CA PHE A 53 13.65 -4.11 -2.14
C PHE A 53 12.54 -3.17 -2.57
N TYR A 54 12.37 -2.08 -1.84
CA TYR A 54 11.42 -1.03 -2.16
C TYR A 54 12.08 0.04 -3.02
N ALA A 55 11.33 0.54 -3.99
CA ALA A 55 11.67 1.74 -4.75
C ALA A 55 10.42 2.60 -4.93
N SER A 56 10.54 3.91 -4.68
CA SER A 56 9.47 4.90 -4.87
C SER A 56 9.02 4.99 -6.34
N GLY A 57 9.95 4.76 -7.26
CA GLY A 57 9.74 4.92 -8.70
C GLY A 57 9.85 6.37 -9.17
N GLU A 58 10.24 7.31 -8.29
CA GLU A 58 10.55 8.68 -8.70
C GLU A 58 11.84 8.73 -9.54
N PRO A 59 11.94 9.62 -10.55
CA PRO A 59 13.16 9.79 -11.31
C PRO A 59 14.29 10.23 -10.37
N ALA A 60 15.47 9.62 -10.47
CA ALA A 60 16.67 9.86 -9.66
C ALA A 60 17.26 11.27 -9.82
N GLY A 61 16.49 12.32 -9.52
CA GLY A 61 16.83 13.73 -9.67
C GLY A 61 17.50 14.34 -8.43
N ALA A 62 17.35 13.73 -7.26
CA ALA A 62 18.03 14.11 -6.03
C ALA A 62 18.17 12.86 -5.14
N ALA A 63 19.40 12.33 -5.01
CA ALA A 63 19.64 11.12 -4.23
C ALA A 63 19.40 11.31 -2.71
N GLY A 64 19.48 12.56 -2.22
CA GLY A 64 19.08 12.93 -0.86
C GLY A 64 17.60 12.69 -0.60
N ASP A 65 16.74 13.07 -1.55
CA ASP A 65 15.28 12.93 -1.41
C ASP A 65 14.84 11.46 -1.28
N GLU A 66 15.52 10.51 -1.94
CA GLU A 66 15.18 9.09 -1.82
C GLU A 66 15.61 8.53 -0.46
N LEU A 67 16.81 8.85 0.04
CA LEU A 67 17.21 8.38 1.37
C LEU A 67 16.29 8.94 2.45
N ASP A 68 15.97 10.23 2.41
CA ASP A 68 15.07 10.86 3.36
C ASP A 68 13.68 10.21 3.32
N HIS A 69 13.13 10.01 2.11
CA HIS A 69 11.87 9.27 1.92
C HIS A 69 11.92 7.86 2.52
N LEU A 70 13.00 7.11 2.27
CA LEU A 70 13.15 5.74 2.79
C LEU A 70 13.28 5.72 4.31
N ALA A 71 14.07 6.63 4.88
CA ALA A 71 14.28 6.73 6.32
C ALA A 71 12.97 7.09 7.03
N GLU A 72 12.28 8.13 6.57
CA GLU A 72 11.01 8.55 7.17
C GLU A 72 9.94 7.45 7.04
N LEU A 73 9.79 6.80 5.87
CA LEU A 73 8.83 5.71 5.67
C LEU A 73 9.09 4.52 6.61
N PHE A 74 10.35 4.18 6.86
CA PHE A 74 10.71 3.04 7.70
C PHE A 74 10.75 3.37 9.20
N GLU A 75 10.91 4.63 9.57
CA GLU A 75 10.83 5.12 10.95
C GLU A 75 9.39 5.45 11.39
N ASP A 76 8.44 5.54 10.46
CA ASP A 76 7.02 5.80 10.74
C ASP A 76 6.39 4.76 11.68
N GLU A 77 5.35 5.16 12.42
CA GLU A 77 4.62 4.27 13.35
C GLU A 77 4.03 3.07 12.61
N LEU A 78 3.59 3.27 11.36
CA LEU A 78 3.08 2.23 10.47
C LEU A 78 4.07 1.87 9.36
N SER A 79 5.32 1.62 9.74
CA SER A 79 6.39 1.28 8.80
C SER A 79 6.14 -0.05 8.03
N PRO A 80 6.76 -0.22 6.84
CA PRO A 80 6.62 -1.44 6.04
C PRO A 80 6.85 -2.78 6.79
N PRO A 81 7.88 -2.97 7.64
CA PRO A 81 8.06 -4.24 8.33
C PRO A 81 6.91 -4.56 9.30
N VAL A 82 6.33 -3.55 9.96
CA VAL A 82 5.18 -3.70 10.87
C VAL A 82 3.93 -4.08 10.07
N ALA A 83 3.59 -3.31 9.04
CA ALA A 83 2.41 -3.56 8.23
C ALA A 83 2.44 -4.92 7.50
N VAL A 84 3.63 -5.36 7.05
CA VAL A 84 3.82 -6.68 6.45
C VAL A 84 3.64 -7.80 7.47
N LEU A 85 4.11 -7.62 8.70
CA LEU A 85 3.94 -8.59 9.77
C LEU A 85 2.45 -8.78 10.11
N ASP A 86 1.71 -7.68 10.24
CA ASP A 86 0.26 -7.71 10.48
C ASP A 86 -0.49 -8.42 9.34
N ALA A 87 -0.15 -8.10 8.09
CA ALA A 87 -0.76 -8.77 6.93
C ALA A 87 -0.45 -10.27 6.90
N ALA A 88 0.74 -10.70 7.32
CA ALA A 88 1.08 -12.12 7.41
C ALA A 88 0.31 -12.83 8.53
N ALA A 89 0.11 -12.17 9.67
CA ALA A 89 -0.70 -12.69 10.77
C ALA A 89 -2.16 -12.91 10.34
N GLU A 90 -2.76 -11.97 9.60
CA GLU A 90 -4.11 -12.12 9.01
C GLU A 90 -4.21 -13.35 8.07
N LEU A 91 -3.11 -13.71 7.42
CA LEU A 91 -3.02 -14.87 6.52
C LEU A 91 -2.65 -16.18 7.23
N GLY A 92 -2.63 -16.20 8.56
CA GLY A 92 -2.38 -17.41 9.35
C GLY A 92 -0.91 -17.65 9.70
N HIS A 93 -0.07 -16.61 9.63
CA HIS A 93 1.34 -16.67 10.01
C HIS A 93 1.65 -15.72 11.19
N PRO A 94 1.05 -15.90 12.38
CA PRO A 94 1.22 -15.00 13.52
C PRO A 94 2.65 -15.01 14.10
N ASP A 95 3.38 -16.10 13.90
CA ASP A 95 4.77 -16.26 14.38
C ASP A 95 5.80 -15.84 13.31
N ALA A 96 5.38 -15.07 12.31
CA ALA A 96 6.29 -14.57 11.30
C ALA A 96 7.28 -13.57 11.89
N LYS A 97 8.42 -13.44 11.23
CA LYS A 97 9.49 -12.51 11.60
C LYS A 97 9.98 -11.82 10.35
N VAL A 98 10.11 -10.50 10.43
CA VAL A 98 10.59 -9.65 9.34
C VAL A 98 11.81 -8.90 9.85
N PHE A 99 12.83 -8.79 9.01
CA PHE A 99 13.93 -7.87 9.24
C PHE A 99 13.86 -6.76 8.21
N ALA A 100 14.31 -5.56 8.54
CA ALA A 100 14.40 -4.45 7.62
C ALA A 100 15.80 -3.84 7.65
N LEU A 101 16.27 -3.31 6.52
CA LEU A 101 17.49 -2.52 6.44
C LEU A 101 17.25 -1.31 5.53
N VAL A 102 17.49 -0.10 6.05
CA VAL A 102 17.69 1.12 5.25
C VAL A 102 19.19 1.40 5.23
N PHE A 103 19.75 1.56 4.04
CA PHE A 103 21.18 1.70 3.85
C PHE A 103 21.51 2.71 2.76
N SER A 104 22.54 3.51 3.00
CA SER A 104 23.15 4.41 2.02
C SER A 104 24.68 4.37 2.13
N GLU A 105 25.36 4.32 0.98
CA GLU A 105 26.81 4.52 0.88
C GLU A 105 27.18 6.00 0.67
N GLU A 106 26.21 6.85 0.30
CA GLU A 106 26.44 8.28 0.00
C GLU A 106 26.69 9.11 1.25
N VAL A 107 25.95 8.78 2.30
CA VAL A 107 26.09 9.28 3.68
C VAL A 107 26.16 8.07 4.59
N VAL A 108 26.79 8.20 5.76
CA VAL A 108 26.76 7.11 6.74
C VAL A 108 25.34 6.96 7.26
N HIS A 109 24.60 5.97 6.73
CA HIS A 109 23.28 5.56 7.20
C HIS A 109 23.14 4.05 7.06
N ASP A 110 22.96 3.36 8.19
CA ASP A 110 22.88 1.89 8.27
C ASP A 110 21.93 1.50 9.40
N ASP A 111 20.65 1.35 9.08
CA ASP A 111 19.56 1.19 10.02
C ASP A 111 18.84 -0.16 9.86
N GLY A 112 19.06 -1.06 10.81
CA GLY A 112 18.65 -2.45 10.77
C GLY A 112 17.66 -2.82 11.87
N TRP A 113 16.56 -3.43 11.47
CA TRP A 113 15.44 -3.77 12.34
C TRP A 113 15.15 -5.25 12.34
N ARG A 114 14.65 -5.73 13.47
CA ARG A 114 14.00 -7.02 13.64
C ARG A 114 12.61 -6.77 14.21
N VAL A 115 11.57 -7.21 13.51
CA VAL A 115 10.18 -7.05 13.92
C VAL A 115 9.50 -8.42 13.99
N GLU A 116 8.81 -8.67 15.09
CA GLU A 116 8.06 -9.89 15.38
C GLU A 116 6.88 -9.56 16.30
N ALA A 117 5.96 -10.51 16.54
CA ALA A 117 4.72 -10.24 17.27
C ALA A 117 4.93 -9.71 18.70
N SER A 118 6.08 -9.99 19.32
CA SER A 118 6.42 -9.50 20.66
C SER A 118 7.05 -8.10 20.70
N GLY A 119 7.30 -7.48 19.55
CA GLY A 119 7.90 -6.15 19.45
C GLY A 119 9.04 -6.08 18.44
N TYR A 120 9.89 -5.07 18.58
CA TYR A 120 11.01 -4.84 17.68
C TYR A 120 12.35 -4.61 18.41
N LEU A 121 13.43 -4.83 17.67
CA LEU A 121 14.78 -4.43 18.05
C LEU A 121 15.43 -3.76 16.84
N ARG A 122 15.89 -2.53 17.02
CA ARG A 122 16.51 -1.72 15.98
C ARG A 122 17.92 -1.34 16.41
N HIS A 123 18.87 -1.44 15.49
CA HIS A 123 20.23 -0.96 15.60
C HIS A 123 20.53 -0.05 14.43
N PHE A 124 21.09 1.13 14.69
CA PHE A 124 21.41 2.06 13.61
C PHE A 124 22.70 2.83 13.87
N VAL A 125 23.27 3.31 12.77
CA VAL A 125 24.25 4.39 12.73
C VAL A 125 23.77 5.39 11.67
N ARG A 126 23.82 6.68 11.97
CA ARG A 126 23.56 7.74 11.00
C ARG A 126 24.39 9.01 11.25
N GLU A 127 24.49 9.87 10.25
CA GLU A 127 24.93 11.27 10.42
C GLU A 127 23.79 12.10 11.02
N GLY A 128 23.97 12.57 12.25
CA GLY A 128 23.08 13.50 12.94
C GLY A 128 23.57 14.96 12.88
N GLU A 129 22.88 15.87 13.56
CA GLU A 129 23.21 17.31 13.55
C GLU A 129 24.58 17.62 14.16
N GLU A 130 24.99 16.88 15.19
CA GLU A 130 26.23 17.10 15.96
C GLU A 130 27.37 16.14 15.57
N GLY A 131 27.13 15.20 14.64
CA GLY A 131 28.11 14.21 14.21
C GLY A 131 27.52 12.83 13.99
N LEU A 132 28.36 11.80 14.07
CA LEU A 132 27.92 10.41 13.93
C LEU A 132 27.23 9.94 15.20
N GLU A 133 26.02 9.40 15.07
CA GLU A 133 25.27 8.82 16.17
C GLU A 133 24.93 7.36 15.89
N ALA A 134 24.96 6.56 16.96
CA ALA A 134 24.46 5.21 16.99
C ALA A 134 23.31 5.09 17.97
N GLY A 135 22.38 4.18 17.68
CA GLY A 135 21.33 3.88 18.64
C GLY A 135 20.89 2.43 18.65
N VAL A 136 20.30 2.05 19.78
CA VAL A 136 19.59 0.79 19.97
C VAL A 136 18.20 1.12 20.49
N GLN A 137 17.18 0.69 19.76
CA GLN A 137 15.78 0.95 20.10
C GLN A 137 14.98 -0.34 20.26
N THR A 138 14.10 -0.31 21.25
CA THR A 138 13.09 -1.31 21.59
C THR A 138 11.80 -0.58 21.95
N PRO A 139 10.64 -1.25 22.07
CA PRO A 139 9.39 -0.60 22.46
C PRO A 139 9.48 0.21 23.77
N ASP A 140 10.30 -0.23 24.72
CA ASP A 140 10.38 0.38 26.05
C ASP A 140 11.61 1.28 26.25
N ARG A 141 12.55 1.30 25.30
CA ARG A 141 13.85 1.96 25.47
C ARG A 141 14.46 2.42 24.16
N SER A 142 14.97 3.64 24.16
CA SER A 142 15.82 4.20 23.12
C SER A 142 17.14 4.67 23.74
N ASP A 143 18.24 4.03 23.35
CA ASP A 143 19.59 4.45 23.70
C ASP A 143 20.23 5.13 22.50
N LEU A 144 20.79 6.32 22.70
CA LEU A 144 21.58 7.05 21.72
C LEU A 144 23.00 7.25 22.25
N LEU A 145 23.97 7.14 21.35
CA LEU A 145 25.40 7.26 21.61
C LEU A 145 26.04 8.07 20.49
N GLU A 146 26.71 9.16 20.87
CA GLU A 146 27.62 9.87 19.97
C GLU A 146 28.88 9.04 19.73
N ILE A 147 29.32 8.98 18.46
CA ILE A 147 30.51 8.24 18.06
C ILE A 147 31.66 9.22 17.82
N ASP A 148 32.59 9.26 18.77
CA ASP A 148 33.86 9.95 18.60
C ASP A 148 34.79 9.16 17.65
N VAL A 149 35.20 9.78 16.56
CA VAL A 149 36.21 9.25 15.65
C VAL A 149 37.54 9.93 15.94
N GLU A 150 38.44 9.20 16.59
CA GLU A 150 39.80 9.70 16.85
C GLU A 150 40.63 9.70 15.56
N LEU A 151 40.96 10.91 15.07
CA LEU A 151 41.78 11.11 13.89
C LEU A 151 43.13 11.77 14.24
N PRO A 152 44.26 11.25 13.72
CA PRO A 152 45.54 11.94 13.80
C PRO A 152 45.52 13.30 13.08
N GLU A 153 46.27 14.29 13.59
CA GLU A 153 46.48 15.54 12.85
C GLU A 153 47.12 15.26 11.48
N GLY A 154 46.45 15.68 10.40
CA GLY A 154 46.91 15.48 9.03
C GLY A 154 46.59 14.09 8.44
N ALA A 155 45.63 13.36 9.02
CA ALA A 155 45.09 12.14 8.44
C ALA A 155 44.68 12.34 6.97
N THR A 156 44.92 11.32 6.16
CA THR A 156 44.43 11.27 4.78
C THR A 156 42.94 10.90 4.76
N GLU A 157 42.21 11.29 3.70
CA GLU A 157 40.79 10.92 3.52
C GLU A 157 40.54 9.40 3.66
N GLN A 158 41.52 8.57 3.26
CA GLN A 158 41.39 7.12 3.40
C GLN A 158 41.52 6.66 4.85
N GLU A 159 42.45 7.24 5.61
CA GLU A 159 42.60 6.93 7.04
C GLU A 159 41.38 7.39 7.83
N GLU A 160 40.79 8.53 7.46
CA GLU A 160 39.54 9.02 8.02
C GLU A 160 38.38 8.05 7.78
N ARG A 161 38.23 7.55 6.55
CA ARG A 161 37.22 6.54 6.20
C ARG A 161 37.43 5.24 6.96
N ASP A 162 38.66 4.74 7.03
CA ASP A 162 38.97 3.48 7.71
C ASP A 162 38.78 3.58 9.24
N ALA A 163 39.09 4.73 9.83
CA ALA A 163 38.84 5.01 11.24
C ALA A 163 37.35 5.10 11.54
N THR A 164 36.60 5.83 10.70
CA THR A 164 35.16 5.96 10.79
C THR A 164 34.47 4.60 10.67
N ASP A 165 34.79 3.81 9.64
CA ASP A 165 34.19 2.48 9.45
C ASP A 165 34.43 1.57 10.67
N ARG A 166 35.65 1.60 11.21
CA ARG A 166 36.00 0.83 12.40
C ARG A 166 35.20 1.25 13.65
N ALA A 167 35.02 2.55 13.84
CA ALA A 167 34.26 3.10 14.96
C ALA A 167 32.78 2.73 14.88
N ILE A 168 32.17 2.86 13.69
CA ILE A 168 30.73 2.65 13.52
C ILE A 168 30.34 1.17 13.38
N ARG A 169 31.24 0.30 12.90
CA ARG A 169 30.94 -1.09 12.57
C ARG A 169 30.21 -1.90 13.65
N PRO A 170 30.54 -1.80 14.95
CA PRO A 170 29.83 -2.52 16.01
C PRO A 170 28.37 -2.10 16.19
N HIS A 171 28.01 -0.90 15.72
CA HIS A 171 26.71 -0.27 15.93
C HIS A 171 25.77 -0.38 14.72
N ARG A 172 26.34 -0.65 13.53
CA ARG A 172 25.61 -0.77 12.26
C ARG A 172 24.45 -1.78 12.36
N GLY A 173 23.30 -1.39 11.80
CA GLY A 173 22.17 -2.28 11.60
C GLY A 173 22.52 -3.54 10.81
N SER A 174 23.32 -3.40 9.77
CA SER A 174 23.81 -4.51 8.94
C SER A 174 24.68 -5.50 9.72
N THR A 175 25.50 -5.04 10.68
CA THR A 175 26.27 -5.92 11.58
C THR A 175 25.33 -6.69 12.51
N PHE A 176 24.34 -6.01 13.09
CA PHE A 176 23.30 -6.64 13.91
C PHE A 176 22.53 -7.71 13.13
N LEU A 177 22.04 -7.37 11.95
CA LEU A 177 21.30 -8.29 11.09
C LEU A 177 22.15 -9.48 10.63
N ALA A 178 23.45 -9.27 10.38
CA ALA A 178 24.35 -10.36 10.06
C ALA A 178 24.48 -11.37 11.20
N ALA A 179 24.45 -10.91 12.47
CA ALA A 179 24.43 -11.78 13.63
C ALA A 179 23.09 -12.53 13.76
N GLU A 180 21.96 -11.86 13.57
CA GLU A 180 20.62 -12.47 13.61
C GLU A 180 20.43 -13.55 12.52
N LEU A 181 20.98 -13.30 11.32
CA LEU A 181 20.82 -14.18 10.16
C LEU A 181 21.96 -15.20 10.02
N GLY A 182 23.04 -15.05 10.79
CA GLY A 182 24.20 -15.94 10.76
C GLY A 182 25.04 -15.83 9.47
N ALA A 183 24.94 -14.74 8.73
CA ALA A 183 25.71 -14.52 7.49
C ALA A 183 25.91 -13.03 7.18
N PRO A 184 26.92 -12.65 6.37
CA PRO A 184 27.13 -11.26 5.96
C PRO A 184 25.97 -10.70 5.12
N VAL A 185 25.04 -9.98 5.76
CA VAL A 185 23.78 -9.56 5.13
C VAL A 185 23.97 -8.51 4.05
N LEU A 186 24.87 -7.54 4.24
CA LEU A 186 25.01 -6.40 3.34
C LEU A 186 25.46 -6.85 1.94
N GLY A 187 26.47 -7.74 1.87
CA GLY A 187 26.90 -8.31 0.60
C GLY A 187 25.81 -9.15 -0.09
N ALA A 188 24.99 -9.87 0.69
CA ALA A 188 23.86 -10.63 0.15
C ALA A 188 22.75 -9.73 -0.42
N LEU A 189 22.44 -8.62 0.26
CA LEU A 189 21.47 -7.63 -0.20
C LEU A 189 21.93 -6.91 -1.46
N ILE A 190 23.18 -6.46 -1.50
CA ILE A 190 23.75 -5.83 -2.70
C ILE A 190 23.68 -6.80 -3.89
N ALA A 191 24.06 -8.08 -3.70
CA ALA A 191 23.93 -9.08 -4.76
C ALA A 191 22.46 -9.30 -5.18
N GLY A 192 21.53 -9.29 -4.23
CA GLY A 192 20.09 -9.42 -4.46
C GLY A 192 19.49 -8.25 -5.26
N LEU A 193 19.96 -7.02 -5.02
CA LEU A 193 19.53 -5.81 -5.73
C LEU A 193 19.79 -5.90 -7.25
N PHE A 194 20.87 -6.58 -7.63
CA PHE A 194 21.25 -6.79 -9.04
C PHE A 194 20.84 -8.18 -9.59
N ALA A 195 20.10 -8.98 -8.83
CA ALA A 195 19.63 -10.29 -9.27
C ALA A 195 18.48 -10.16 -10.30
N PRO A 196 18.20 -11.21 -11.10
CA PRO A 196 17.09 -11.21 -12.06
C PRO A 196 15.77 -10.87 -11.38
N GLU A 197 15.07 -9.86 -11.90
CA GLU A 197 13.93 -9.24 -11.22
C GLU A 197 12.72 -10.17 -11.16
N ARG A 198 12.27 -10.51 -9.94
CA ARG A 198 10.88 -10.90 -9.67
C ARG A 198 10.16 -9.70 -9.07
N ARG A 199 9.17 -9.15 -9.79
CA ARG A 199 8.42 -7.96 -9.35
C ARG A 199 7.15 -8.36 -8.61
N ILE A 200 6.83 -7.63 -7.54
CA ILE A 200 5.54 -7.67 -6.87
C ILE A 200 4.89 -6.29 -7.03
N ASP A 201 3.65 -6.27 -7.52
CA ASP A 201 2.86 -5.05 -7.59
C ASP A 201 2.33 -4.71 -6.19
N VAL A 202 2.53 -3.47 -5.75
CA VAL A 202 2.02 -3.01 -4.46
C VAL A 202 0.54 -2.66 -4.58
N ARG A 203 -0.31 -3.58 -4.11
CA ARG A 203 -1.76 -3.49 -4.16
C ARG A 203 -2.36 -3.74 -2.79
N LEU A 204 -3.34 -2.93 -2.44
CA LEU A 204 -4.06 -3.12 -1.19
C LEU A 204 -5.01 -4.32 -1.24
N VAL A 205 -5.69 -4.47 -2.37
CA VAL A 205 -6.57 -5.59 -2.65
C VAL A 205 -6.15 -6.15 -4.00
N GLU A 206 -5.84 -7.44 -4.03
CA GLU A 206 -5.51 -8.16 -5.26
C GLU A 206 -6.66 -8.06 -6.28
N PRO A 207 -6.36 -7.80 -7.56
CA PRO A 207 -7.39 -7.81 -8.59
C PRO A 207 -7.87 -9.25 -8.80
N GLY A 208 -9.17 -9.48 -8.63
CA GLY A 208 -9.73 -10.75 -9.03
C GLY A 208 -11.04 -11.10 -8.33
N PRO A 209 -11.83 -12.00 -8.93
CA PRO A 209 -13.15 -12.37 -8.41
C PRO A 209 -13.11 -12.85 -6.94
N ALA A 210 -12.13 -13.68 -6.57
CA ALA A 210 -12.04 -14.24 -5.21
C ALA A 210 -11.69 -13.17 -4.16
N SER A 211 -10.79 -12.24 -4.48
CA SER A 211 -10.41 -11.15 -3.59
C SER A 211 -11.57 -10.17 -3.39
N ILE A 212 -12.28 -9.82 -4.48
CA ILE A 212 -13.46 -8.97 -4.43
C ILE A 212 -14.57 -9.63 -3.61
N GLU A 213 -14.85 -10.91 -3.82
CA GLU A 213 -15.81 -11.65 -3.02
C GLU A 213 -15.44 -11.63 -1.52
N ALA A 214 -14.17 -11.83 -1.17
CA ALA A 214 -13.72 -11.77 0.23
C ALA A 214 -13.94 -10.38 0.86
N GLU A 215 -13.61 -9.30 0.14
CA GLU A 215 -13.84 -7.94 0.61
C GLU A 215 -15.33 -7.59 0.72
N VAL A 216 -16.17 -8.12 -0.17
CA VAL A 216 -17.63 -7.94 -0.07
C VAL A 216 -18.20 -8.67 1.15
N ARG A 217 -17.74 -9.89 1.43
CA ARG A 217 -18.16 -10.60 2.66
C ARG A 217 -17.69 -9.87 3.92
N ARG A 218 -16.51 -9.23 3.89
CA ARG A 218 -16.04 -8.35 4.97
C ARG A 218 -16.99 -7.16 5.13
N LEU A 219 -17.32 -6.48 4.04
CA LEU A 219 -18.27 -5.36 4.02
C LEU A 219 -19.63 -5.76 4.60
N ASN A 220 -20.21 -6.87 4.13
CA ASN A 220 -21.49 -7.37 4.65
C ASN A 220 -21.42 -7.65 6.15
N ARG A 221 -20.33 -8.26 6.64
CA ARG A 221 -20.15 -8.52 8.08
C ARG A 221 -20.14 -7.23 8.90
N VAL A 222 -19.44 -6.20 8.44
CA VAL A 222 -19.36 -4.90 9.11
C VAL A 222 -20.73 -4.22 9.13
N LEU A 223 -21.47 -4.33 8.04
CA LEU A 223 -22.85 -3.83 7.91
C LEU A 223 -23.90 -4.74 8.56
N ARG A 224 -23.50 -5.89 9.14
CA ARG A 224 -24.39 -6.91 9.73
C ARG A 224 -25.45 -7.42 8.74
N ARG A 225 -25.03 -7.66 7.50
CA ARG A 225 -25.81 -8.12 6.36
C ARG A 225 -25.59 -9.61 6.05
N GLU A 226 -26.45 -10.17 5.20
CA GLU A 226 -26.38 -11.57 4.79
C GLU A 226 -25.79 -11.70 3.39
N ASP A 227 -24.72 -12.50 3.26
CA ASP A 227 -24.02 -12.70 1.99
C ASP A 227 -24.96 -13.19 0.88
N GLY A 228 -24.98 -12.48 -0.24
CA GLY A 228 -25.70 -12.84 -1.46
C GLY A 228 -27.23 -12.77 -1.37
N ARG A 229 -27.77 -12.23 -0.27
CA ARG A 229 -29.23 -12.13 -0.12
C ARG A 229 -29.80 -11.20 -1.19
N GLY A 230 -30.75 -11.70 -1.99
CA GLY A 230 -31.33 -10.93 -3.10
C GLY A 230 -30.39 -10.75 -4.29
N ALA A 231 -29.24 -11.42 -4.32
CA ALA A 231 -28.31 -11.33 -5.44
C ALA A 231 -28.95 -11.83 -6.75
N PRO A 232 -28.72 -11.14 -7.87
CA PRO A 232 -29.17 -11.61 -9.17
C PRO A 232 -28.40 -12.87 -9.57
N ALA A 233 -29.04 -13.77 -10.34
CA ALA A 233 -28.40 -14.97 -10.88
C ALA A 233 -27.17 -14.62 -11.75
N ALA A 234 -27.26 -13.53 -12.51
CA ALA A 234 -26.14 -12.87 -13.18
C ALA A 234 -26.50 -11.40 -13.40
N PRO A 235 -25.57 -10.46 -13.16
CA PRO A 235 -25.82 -9.05 -13.45
C PRO A 235 -26.04 -8.85 -14.96
N PRO A 236 -26.99 -7.99 -15.36
CA PRO A 236 -27.30 -7.79 -16.77
C PRO A 236 -26.20 -6.98 -17.49
N PRO A 237 -26.02 -7.15 -18.81
CA PRO A 237 -25.25 -6.20 -19.60
C PRO A 237 -25.88 -4.81 -19.53
N ALA A 238 -25.04 -3.77 -19.42
CA ALA A 238 -25.47 -2.38 -19.38
C ALA A 238 -25.05 -1.68 -20.66
N ALA A 239 -26.01 -1.17 -21.45
CA ALA A 239 -25.77 -0.53 -22.74
C ALA A 239 -24.87 -1.33 -23.70
N GLY A 240 -25.00 -2.66 -23.70
CA GLY A 240 -24.20 -3.57 -24.54
C GLY A 240 -22.83 -3.95 -23.97
N VAL A 241 -22.44 -3.42 -22.80
CA VAL A 241 -21.22 -3.79 -22.09
C VAL A 241 -21.53 -4.92 -21.10
N ALA A 242 -20.81 -6.03 -21.20
CA ALA A 242 -20.93 -7.16 -20.28
C ALA A 242 -20.30 -6.81 -18.90
N PRO A 243 -20.83 -7.36 -17.79
CA PRO A 243 -20.23 -7.20 -16.47
C PRO A 243 -18.83 -7.85 -16.41
N PRO A 244 -17.81 -7.17 -15.85
CA PRO A 244 -16.54 -7.81 -15.54
C PRO A 244 -16.68 -8.91 -14.48
N ALA A 245 -15.85 -9.95 -14.53
CA ALA A 245 -15.91 -11.09 -13.60
C ALA A 245 -15.76 -10.69 -12.12
N THR A 246 -15.02 -9.62 -11.84
CA THR A 246 -14.91 -9.01 -10.50
C THR A 246 -16.23 -8.41 -10.04
N TYR A 247 -16.96 -7.72 -10.92
CA TYR A 247 -18.30 -7.22 -10.60
C TYR A 247 -19.32 -8.35 -10.43
N GLU A 248 -19.22 -9.42 -11.22
CA GLU A 248 -20.06 -10.61 -11.02
C GLU A 248 -19.83 -11.24 -9.65
N ALA A 249 -18.58 -11.32 -9.19
CA ALA A 249 -18.26 -11.79 -7.84
C ALA A 249 -18.81 -10.85 -6.76
N PHE A 250 -18.69 -9.55 -6.96
CA PHE A 250 -19.33 -8.56 -6.10
C PHE A 250 -20.85 -8.77 -6.02
N ALA A 251 -21.52 -8.87 -7.17
CA ALA A 251 -22.96 -8.98 -7.24
C ALA A 251 -23.48 -10.27 -6.60
N ARG A 252 -22.76 -11.38 -6.72
CA ARG A 252 -23.11 -12.65 -6.06
C ARG A 252 -22.96 -12.59 -4.54
N ALA A 253 -21.97 -11.85 -4.03
CA ALA A 253 -21.65 -11.82 -2.61
C ALA A 253 -22.39 -10.71 -1.85
N TYR A 254 -22.72 -9.60 -2.49
CA TYR A 254 -23.34 -8.44 -1.83
C TYR A 254 -24.79 -8.72 -1.40
N ASP A 255 -25.22 -8.08 -0.32
CA ASP A 255 -26.62 -8.13 0.14
C ASP A 255 -27.46 -7.06 -0.56
N TRP A 256 -28.44 -7.50 -1.35
CA TRP A 256 -29.32 -6.68 -2.17
C TRP A 256 -30.76 -6.62 -1.63
N ALA A 257 -31.07 -7.15 -0.45
CA ALA A 257 -32.47 -7.38 -0.06
C ALA A 257 -33.35 -6.12 0.06
N ASP A 258 -32.78 -4.97 0.41
CA ASP A 258 -33.54 -3.72 0.59
C ASP A 258 -32.90 -2.55 -0.18
N PRO A 259 -33.53 -2.07 -1.27
CA PRO A 259 -33.05 -0.91 -2.02
C PRO A 259 -33.33 0.44 -1.32
N ALA A 260 -34.15 0.45 -0.27
CA ALA A 260 -34.45 1.63 0.55
C ALA A 260 -33.65 1.67 1.86
N ASP A 261 -32.85 0.64 2.16
CA ASP A 261 -32.03 0.59 3.37
C ASP A 261 -31.04 1.76 3.41
N PRO A 262 -31.11 2.65 4.41
CA PRO A 262 -30.16 3.73 4.58
C PRO A 262 -28.71 3.26 4.76
N GLN A 263 -28.48 2.01 5.16
CA GLN A 263 -27.14 1.40 5.25
C GLN A 263 -26.58 1.04 3.87
N ASP A 264 -27.39 1.05 2.81
CA ASP A 264 -26.96 0.89 1.42
C ASP A 264 -26.49 2.22 0.80
N LEU A 265 -26.61 3.30 1.56
CA LEU A 265 -26.16 4.64 1.22
C LEU A 265 -24.87 4.96 1.98
N TYR A 266 -23.76 4.99 1.26
CA TYR A 266 -22.49 5.41 1.81
C TYR A 266 -22.35 6.91 1.60
N ARG A 267 -22.64 7.70 2.63
CA ARG A 267 -22.71 9.17 2.53
C ARG A 267 -21.29 9.76 2.42
N GLU A 268 -21.15 11.07 2.23
CA GLU A 268 -19.90 11.84 2.42
C GLU A 268 -18.59 11.17 1.94
N LEU A 269 -18.64 10.35 0.89
CA LEU A 269 -17.46 9.72 0.33
C LEU A 269 -16.83 10.69 -0.66
N ALA A 270 -15.53 10.92 -0.51
CA ALA A 270 -14.72 11.50 -1.56
C ALA A 270 -14.25 10.36 -2.49
N ILE A 271 -14.62 10.39 -3.76
CA ILE A 271 -14.04 9.51 -4.78
C ILE A 271 -13.50 10.40 -5.89
N GLY A 272 -12.18 10.43 -6.04
CA GLY A 272 -11.49 11.38 -6.91
C GLY A 272 -11.79 12.82 -6.49
N ALA A 273 -12.35 13.61 -7.40
CA ALA A 273 -12.73 15.00 -7.15
C ALA A 273 -14.24 15.19 -6.84
N VAL A 274 -14.95 14.11 -6.48
CA VAL A 274 -16.41 14.17 -6.23
C VAL A 274 -16.71 13.67 -4.83
N GLU A 275 -17.37 14.51 -4.04
CA GLU A 275 -17.91 14.16 -2.73
C GLU A 275 -19.40 13.88 -2.81
N GLY A 276 -19.87 12.80 -2.20
CA GLY A 276 -21.29 12.48 -2.23
C GLY A 276 -21.71 11.19 -1.55
N THR A 277 -22.98 10.86 -1.75
CA THR A 277 -23.57 9.60 -1.33
C THR A 277 -23.48 8.57 -2.44
N LEU A 278 -22.74 7.50 -2.22
CA LEU A 278 -22.61 6.36 -3.12
C LEU A 278 -23.73 5.34 -2.85
N ARG A 279 -24.32 4.84 -3.94
CA ARG A 279 -25.29 3.74 -3.94
C ARG A 279 -25.03 2.83 -5.12
N PHE A 280 -24.93 1.52 -4.88
CA PHE A 280 -24.77 0.54 -5.96
C PHE A 280 -26.02 0.44 -6.84
N LEU A 281 -25.80 0.25 -8.14
CA LEU A 281 -26.87 0.16 -9.13
C LEU A 281 -27.56 -1.20 -9.04
N ARG A 282 -28.89 -1.18 -9.01
CA ARG A 282 -29.72 -2.39 -8.98
C ARG A 282 -29.97 -2.91 -10.40
N ASP A 283 -30.41 -4.17 -10.49
CA ASP A 283 -30.66 -4.86 -11.76
C ASP A 283 -31.51 -4.06 -12.76
N ASP A 284 -32.61 -3.46 -12.29
CA ASP A 284 -33.51 -2.67 -13.14
C ASP A 284 -32.83 -1.40 -13.66
N GLU A 285 -31.96 -0.78 -12.86
CA GLU A 285 -31.20 0.42 -13.24
C GLU A 285 -30.12 0.08 -14.26
N LEU A 286 -29.42 -1.04 -14.08
CA LEU A 286 -28.44 -1.55 -15.04
C LEU A 286 -29.09 -1.87 -16.40
N ARG A 287 -30.30 -2.44 -16.40
CA ARG A 287 -31.07 -2.68 -17.63
C ARG A 287 -31.53 -1.38 -18.28
N ALA A 288 -31.90 -0.39 -17.47
CA ALA A 288 -32.33 0.92 -17.97
C ALA A 288 -31.16 1.78 -18.50
N PHE A 289 -29.90 1.42 -18.20
CA PHE A 289 -28.73 2.22 -18.54
C PHE A 289 -28.52 2.46 -20.03
N SER A 290 -29.06 1.60 -20.91
CA SER A 290 -29.03 1.84 -22.35
C SER A 290 -29.82 3.08 -22.78
N ARG A 291 -30.63 3.66 -21.89
CA ARG A 291 -31.42 4.88 -22.12
C ARG A 291 -30.82 6.10 -21.43
N GLU A 292 -29.69 5.96 -20.73
CA GLU A 292 -29.03 7.07 -20.06
C GLU A 292 -28.36 7.99 -21.10
N PRO A 293 -28.74 9.29 -21.13
CA PRO A 293 -28.14 10.23 -22.06
C PRO A 293 -26.62 10.30 -21.89
N GLY A 294 -25.89 10.34 -23.01
CA GLY A 294 -24.44 10.50 -23.05
C GLY A 294 -23.63 9.22 -22.82
N TRP A 295 -24.22 8.14 -22.29
CA TRP A 295 -23.48 6.93 -21.90
C TRP A 295 -22.78 6.20 -23.07
N GLU A 296 -23.19 6.46 -24.30
CA GLU A 296 -22.58 5.88 -25.51
C GLU A 296 -21.05 6.05 -25.55
N ALA A 297 -20.53 7.20 -25.08
CA ALA A 297 -19.10 7.46 -25.01
C ALA A 297 -18.37 6.56 -23.99
N ALA A 298 -18.97 6.37 -22.81
CA ALA A 298 -18.45 5.47 -21.78
C ALA A 298 -18.55 3.99 -22.20
N ALA A 299 -19.66 3.60 -22.83
CA ALA A 299 -19.84 2.27 -23.38
C ALA A 299 -18.82 1.95 -24.49
N GLY A 300 -18.49 2.94 -25.34
CA GLY A 300 -17.41 2.82 -26.34
C GLY A 300 -16.03 2.56 -25.73
N ARG A 301 -15.81 2.96 -24.47
CA ARG A 301 -14.62 2.63 -23.67
C ARG A 301 -14.75 1.32 -22.87
N LYS A 302 -15.82 0.56 -23.08
CA LYS A 302 -16.15 -0.68 -22.36
C LYS A 302 -16.28 -0.49 -20.84
N LEU A 303 -16.77 0.66 -20.41
CA LEU A 303 -17.02 0.93 -19.00
C LEU A 303 -18.36 0.34 -18.56
N TYR A 304 -18.34 -0.43 -17.47
CA TYR A 304 -19.54 -1.05 -16.89
C TYR A 304 -20.01 -0.24 -15.67
N PRO A 305 -21.24 0.28 -15.62
CA PRO A 305 -21.71 1.12 -14.53
C PRO A 305 -21.93 0.27 -13.27
N ILE A 306 -21.44 0.72 -12.10
CA ILE A 306 -21.55 -0.04 -10.84
C ILE A 306 -22.30 0.72 -9.74
N ALA A 307 -22.22 2.06 -9.72
CA ALA A 307 -22.84 2.86 -8.66
C ALA A 307 -23.20 4.27 -9.15
N ARG A 308 -24.12 4.92 -8.43
CA ARG A 308 -24.35 6.37 -8.52
C ARG A 308 -23.68 7.06 -7.35
N LEU A 309 -23.06 8.19 -7.63
CA LEU A 309 -22.55 9.12 -6.62
C LEU A 309 -23.37 10.40 -6.71
N SER A 310 -24.18 10.66 -5.69
CA SER A 310 -25.07 11.83 -5.64
C SER A 310 -24.45 12.89 -4.74
N GLY A 311 -24.33 14.13 -5.22
CA GLY A 311 -23.76 15.23 -4.42
C GLY A 311 -24.49 15.45 -3.09
N SER A 312 -23.75 15.88 -2.06
CA SER A 312 -24.31 16.13 -0.73
C SER A 312 -25.42 17.19 -0.76
N ALA A 313 -26.56 16.89 -0.13
CA ALA A 313 -27.72 17.80 -0.02
C ALA A 313 -27.40 19.12 0.71
N LEU A 314 -26.25 19.21 1.39
CA LEU A 314 -25.81 20.40 2.13
C LEU A 314 -25.14 21.46 1.23
N GLY A 315 -24.77 21.13 -0.01
CA GLY A 315 -23.94 21.98 -0.86
C GLY A 315 -24.67 22.94 -1.82
N GLY A 316 -26.00 22.92 -1.90
CA GLY A 316 -26.79 23.85 -2.74
C GLY A 316 -26.56 23.80 -4.26
N ALA A 317 -25.62 22.98 -4.74
CA ALA A 317 -25.36 22.79 -6.16
C ALA A 317 -26.35 21.78 -6.78
N PRO A 318 -26.78 21.95 -8.04
CA PRO A 318 -27.61 20.97 -8.71
C PRO A 318 -26.91 19.61 -8.71
N ALA A 319 -27.65 18.55 -8.38
CA ALA A 319 -27.12 17.19 -8.29
C ALA A 319 -26.52 16.75 -9.64
N GLN A 320 -25.20 16.86 -9.77
CA GLN A 320 -24.49 16.26 -10.90
C GLN A 320 -24.71 14.76 -10.85
N ARG A 321 -25.25 14.20 -11.95
CA ARG A 321 -25.45 12.76 -12.10
C ARG A 321 -24.11 12.12 -12.39
N THR A 322 -23.40 11.78 -11.32
CA THR A 322 -22.12 11.09 -11.41
C THR A 322 -22.36 9.58 -11.32
N THR A 323 -21.81 8.86 -12.29
CA THR A 323 -21.79 7.39 -12.28
C THR A 323 -20.36 6.92 -12.02
N ILE A 324 -20.22 5.99 -11.08
CA ILE A 324 -18.98 5.22 -10.93
C ILE A 324 -19.08 4.01 -11.84
N ALA A 325 -18.06 3.82 -12.67
CA ALA A 325 -17.98 2.72 -13.62
C ALA A 325 -16.69 1.92 -13.40
N LEU A 326 -16.73 0.66 -13.80
CA LEU A 326 -15.61 -0.27 -13.75
C LEU A 326 -15.04 -0.45 -15.16
N GLY A 327 -13.72 -0.43 -15.27
CA GLY A 327 -13.01 -0.76 -16.50
C GLY A 327 -13.20 -2.23 -16.90
N ALA A 328 -12.87 -2.53 -18.17
CA ALA A 328 -12.90 -3.90 -18.68
C ALA A 328 -11.87 -4.82 -18.00
N ASP A 329 -10.86 -4.25 -17.34
CA ASP A 329 -9.89 -4.96 -16.50
C ASP A 329 -10.52 -5.48 -15.19
N GLY A 330 -11.72 -5.00 -14.84
CA GLY A 330 -12.40 -5.36 -13.61
C GLY A 330 -11.79 -4.74 -12.35
N GLU A 331 -10.89 -3.76 -12.50
CA GLU A 331 -10.13 -3.17 -11.39
C GLU A 331 -10.26 -1.65 -11.37
N GLN A 332 -10.01 -0.97 -12.49
CA GLN A 332 -9.93 0.49 -12.49
C GLN A 332 -11.31 1.13 -12.39
N LEU A 333 -11.48 2.04 -11.42
CA LEU A 333 -12.70 2.84 -11.31
C LEU A 333 -12.61 4.10 -12.17
N TRP A 334 -13.75 4.48 -12.73
CA TRP A 334 -13.94 5.64 -13.57
C TRP A 334 -15.09 6.49 -13.04
N ILE A 335 -14.89 7.80 -13.03
CA ILE A 335 -15.95 8.78 -12.77
C ILE A 335 -16.49 9.21 -14.13
N VAL A 336 -17.76 8.93 -14.37
CA VAL A 336 -18.47 9.35 -15.58
C VAL A 336 -19.46 10.44 -15.21
N ARG A 337 -19.25 11.65 -15.74
CA ARG A 337 -20.09 12.84 -15.54
C ARG A 337 -20.98 13.05 -16.76
N ASP A 338 -22.27 13.21 -16.51
CA ASP A 338 -23.31 13.47 -17.52
C ASP A 338 -23.28 12.49 -18.71
N GLY A 339 -22.83 11.26 -18.45
CA GLY A 339 -22.66 10.19 -19.44
C GLY A 339 -21.50 10.38 -20.43
N ALA A 340 -21.04 11.61 -20.66
CA ALA A 340 -20.13 11.94 -21.75
C ALA A 340 -18.65 12.04 -21.37
N SER A 341 -18.34 12.55 -20.18
CA SER A 341 -16.95 12.71 -19.73
C SER A 341 -16.57 11.59 -18.77
N ALA A 342 -15.48 10.88 -19.04
CA ALA A 342 -14.99 9.79 -18.21
C ALA A 342 -13.50 10.00 -17.88
N ALA A 343 -13.17 9.99 -16.59
CA ALA A 343 -11.81 10.09 -16.07
C ALA A 343 -11.55 9.00 -15.01
N PRO A 344 -10.31 8.53 -14.82
CA PRO A 344 -9.96 7.63 -13.74
C PRO A 344 -10.38 8.22 -12.38
N ALA A 345 -11.02 7.41 -11.54
CA ALA A 345 -11.52 7.83 -10.24
C ALA A 345 -10.43 7.94 -9.18
N GLY A 346 -9.29 7.27 -9.39
CA GLY A 346 -8.21 7.16 -8.43
C GLY A 346 -8.09 5.78 -7.78
N PRO A 347 -9.06 5.35 -6.94
CA PRO A 347 -8.99 4.05 -6.29
C PRO A 347 -9.35 2.93 -7.26
N THR A 348 -8.86 1.72 -6.99
CA THR A 348 -9.34 0.50 -7.62
C THR A 348 -10.67 0.06 -7.00
N PHE A 349 -11.35 -0.89 -7.64
CA PHE A 349 -12.60 -1.43 -7.13
C PHE A 349 -12.42 -2.14 -5.79
N GLY A 350 -11.33 -2.90 -5.64
CA GLY A 350 -10.97 -3.53 -4.37
C GLY A 350 -10.67 -2.50 -3.28
N GLU A 351 -9.93 -1.44 -3.59
CA GLU A 351 -9.64 -0.34 -2.66
C GLU A 351 -10.93 0.35 -2.19
N LEU A 352 -11.91 0.59 -3.09
CA LEU A 352 -13.22 1.11 -2.72
C LEU A 352 -13.94 0.16 -1.75
N LEU A 353 -14.02 -1.13 -2.06
CA LEU A 353 -14.72 -2.09 -1.19
C LEU A 353 -14.07 -2.20 0.19
N ARG A 354 -12.72 -2.23 0.23
CA ARG A 354 -11.96 -2.20 1.48
C ARG A 354 -12.29 -0.93 2.26
N TYR A 355 -12.29 0.23 1.62
CA TYR A 355 -12.65 1.50 2.24
C TYR A 355 -14.07 1.47 2.85
N LEU A 356 -15.07 1.00 2.10
CA LEU A 356 -16.44 0.88 2.61
C LEU A 356 -16.53 -0.11 3.79
N SER A 357 -15.69 -1.15 3.80
CA SER A 357 -15.67 -2.16 4.86
C SER A 357 -15.11 -1.65 6.19
N LEU A 358 -14.38 -0.54 6.22
CA LEU A 358 -13.86 0.03 7.48
C LEU A 358 -14.97 0.62 8.34
N GLY A 359 -16.14 0.91 7.75
CA GLY A 359 -17.25 1.51 8.47
C GLY A 359 -16.93 2.92 8.98
N TRP A 360 -17.94 3.54 9.62
CA TRP A 360 -17.92 4.96 9.99
C TRP A 360 -18.05 5.22 11.49
N SER A 361 -18.34 4.20 12.29
CA SER A 361 -18.77 4.42 13.68
C SER A 361 -17.72 4.08 14.73
N ARG A 362 -16.64 3.37 14.37
CA ARG A 362 -15.47 3.09 15.21
C ARG A 362 -14.28 2.82 14.29
N ARG A 363 -13.38 3.79 14.19
CA ARG A 363 -12.11 3.64 13.47
C ARG A 363 -10.99 3.83 14.47
N SER A 364 -9.96 3.01 14.37
CA SER A 364 -8.66 3.26 14.97
C SER A 364 -7.91 4.32 14.16
N ASP A 365 -6.91 4.95 14.77
CA ASP A 365 -6.08 5.97 14.08
C ASP A 365 -5.41 5.37 12.83
N ALA A 366 -4.92 4.13 12.92
CA ALA A 366 -4.38 3.38 11.77
C ALA A 366 -5.41 3.15 10.64
N GLU A 367 -6.69 2.98 10.96
CA GLU A 367 -7.76 2.88 9.95
C GLU A 367 -8.07 4.24 9.33
N GLU A 368 -7.97 5.35 10.07
CA GLU A 368 -8.12 6.71 9.54
C GLU A 368 -6.93 7.10 8.65
N ASP A 369 -5.70 6.77 9.03
CA ASP A 369 -4.50 7.03 8.23
C ASP A 369 -4.54 6.24 6.92
N PHE A 370 -4.96 4.98 7.00
CA PHE A 370 -5.21 4.12 5.85
C PHE A 370 -6.35 4.60 4.93
N ILE A 371 -7.31 5.34 5.47
CA ILE A 371 -8.36 6.01 4.69
C ILE A 371 -7.79 7.25 4.01
N GLY A 372 -7.14 8.13 4.77
CA GLY A 372 -6.52 9.36 4.26
C GLY A 372 -5.56 9.06 3.11
N ALA A 373 -4.82 7.97 3.27
CA ALA A 373 -3.98 7.34 2.30
C ALA A 373 -4.63 6.95 0.97
N LEU A 374 -5.69 6.15 1.05
CA LEU A 374 -6.43 5.70 -0.13
C LEU A 374 -7.02 6.90 -0.88
N MET A 375 -7.46 7.92 -0.14
CA MET A 375 -7.99 9.15 -0.70
C MET A 375 -6.90 10.02 -1.33
N LEU A 376 -5.72 10.12 -0.71
CA LEU A 376 -4.57 10.86 -1.25
C LEU A 376 -4.04 10.19 -2.54
N ARG A 377 -3.84 8.87 -2.53
CA ARG A 377 -3.40 8.10 -3.69
C ARG A 377 -4.41 8.17 -4.83
N ALA A 378 -5.71 8.12 -4.50
CA ALA A 378 -6.79 8.35 -5.45
C ALA A 378 -6.72 9.75 -6.08
N ARG A 379 -6.50 10.78 -5.27
CA ARG A 379 -6.39 12.17 -5.72
C ARG A 379 -5.17 12.36 -6.63
N LEU A 380 -4.01 11.83 -6.28
CA LEU A 380 -2.78 11.95 -7.09
C LEU A 380 -2.92 11.25 -8.44
N ARG A 381 -3.48 10.03 -8.48
CA ARG A 381 -3.78 9.32 -9.73
C ARG A 381 -4.78 10.08 -10.62
N SER A 382 -5.71 10.83 -10.03
CA SER A 382 -6.67 11.65 -10.79
C SER A 382 -6.05 12.94 -11.35
N LEU A 383 -4.93 13.41 -10.78
CA LEU A 383 -4.23 14.64 -11.20
C LEU A 383 -3.13 14.37 -12.25
N GLY A 384 -2.58 13.15 -12.29
CA GLY A 384 -1.52 12.76 -13.23
C GLY A 384 -2.00 12.11 -14.54
N GLY A 385 -3.31 12.08 -14.78
CA GLY A 385 -3.96 11.43 -15.94
C GLY A 385 -4.37 12.38 -17.06
#